data_AF-A0A5J6V4W4-F1
#
_entry.id   AF-A0A5J6V4W4-F1
#
_cell.length_a   1.000
_cell.length_b   1.000
_cell.length_c   1.000
_cell.angle_alpha   90.00
_cell.angle_beta   90.00
_cell.angle_gamma   90.00
#
_symmetry.space_group_name_H-M   'P 1'
#
loop_
_entity.id
_entity.type
_entity.pdbx_description
1 polymer ?
#
loop_
_entity_poly.entity_id
_entity_poly.type
_entity_poly.pdbx_seq_one_letter_code
_entity_poly.pdbx_strand_id
1 'polypeptide(L)' 'MKGGPQDEHQDERPVTGDPGVDRITADLQQAMGEDPEQVVTALTEAHRRLQARLSDPGPTPPQ' A
#
# COMPACT_ATOMS: atom_id res chain seq x y z
N MET A 1 23.33 -19.84 22.44
CA MET A 1 22.98 -18.43 22.78
C MET A 1 23.99 -17.56 22.04
N LYS A 2 23.69 -16.65 21.12
CA LYS A 2 22.49 -15.86 20.82
C LYS A 2 22.42 -15.69 19.29
N GLY A 3 21.25 -15.87 18.68
CA GLY A 3 20.97 -15.21 17.40
C GLY A 3 20.98 -13.71 17.65
N GLY A 4 21.69 -12.95 16.81
CA GLY A 4 21.73 -11.50 16.88
C GLY A 4 20.33 -10.89 16.80
N PRO A 5 20.15 -9.63 17.24
CA PRO A 5 18.86 -8.96 17.13
C PRO A 5 18.45 -9.03 15.66
N GLN A 6 17.31 -9.65 15.41
CA GLN A 6 16.67 -9.59 14.12
C GLN A 6 16.41 -8.11 13.90
N ASP A 7 17.14 -7.48 12.97
CA ASP A 7 16.79 -6.15 12.49
C ASP A 7 15.34 -6.23 12.07
N GLU A 8 14.48 -5.63 12.90
CA GLU A 8 13.08 -5.39 12.60
C GLU A 8 13.08 -4.36 11.46
N HIS A 9 13.37 -4.82 10.24
CA HIS A 9 12.94 -4.14 9.03
C HIS A 9 11.41 -4.20 9.06
N GLN A 10 10.82 -3.32 9.87
CA GLN A 10 9.54 -2.75 9.53
C GLN A 10 9.80 -2.14 8.15
N ASP A 11 9.45 -2.86 7.09
CA ASP A 11 9.61 -2.43 5.71
C ASP A 11 8.87 -1.10 5.56
N GLU A 12 9.57 -0.01 5.84
CA GLU A 12 9.06 1.34 5.76
C GLU A 12 8.77 1.57 4.28
N ARG A 13 7.49 1.51 3.93
CA ARG A 13 7.09 1.59 2.53
C ARG A 13 7.58 2.89 1.93
N PRO A 14 8.03 2.86 0.66
CA PRO A 14 8.32 4.08 -0.05
C PRO A 14 7.04 4.93 -0.12
N VAL A 15 7.10 6.10 0.50
CA VAL A 15 6.10 7.16 0.35
C VAL A 15 6.22 7.68 -1.08
N THR A 16 5.14 7.58 -1.84
CA THR A 16 5.13 7.93 -3.27
C THR A 16 4.99 9.43 -3.51
N GLY A 17 4.66 10.20 -2.46
CA GLY A 17 4.37 11.63 -2.54
C GLY A 17 2.94 11.92 -3.04
N ASP A 18 2.17 10.89 -3.38
CA ASP A 18 0.74 10.97 -3.67
C ASP A 18 -0.05 10.34 -2.50
N PRO A 19 -0.75 11.16 -1.68
CA PRO A 19 -1.50 10.66 -0.53
C PRO A 19 -2.58 9.62 -0.89
N GLY A 20 -3.12 9.68 -2.12
CA GLY A 20 -4.08 8.71 -2.62
C GLY A 20 -3.43 7.35 -2.89
N VAL A 21 -2.28 7.35 -3.56
CA VAL A 21 -1.50 6.12 -3.84
C VAL A 21 -0.98 5.51 -2.55
N ASP A 22 -0.47 6.33 -1.63
CA ASP A 22 0.03 5.87 -0.33
C ASP A 22 -1.09 5.19 0.49
N ARG A 23 -2.29 5.77 0.49
CA ARG A 23 -3.46 5.17 1.15
C ARG A 23 -3.91 3.87 0.50
N ILE A 24 -3.99 3.80 -0.82
CA ILE A 24 -4.38 2.57 -1.54
C ILE A 24 -3.39 1.44 -1.23
N THR A 25 -2.10 1.76 -1.19
CA THR A 25 -1.07 0.79 -0.84
C THR A 25 -1.22 0.36 0.62
N ALA A 26 -1.51 1.30 1.54
CA ALA A 26 -1.81 1.06 2.95
C ALA A 26 -2.90 0.01 3.15
N ASP A 27 -4.06 0.25 2.54
CA ASP A 27 -5.21 -0.63 2.63
C ASP A 27 -4.89 -2.05 2.09
N LEU A 28 -4.15 -2.14 0.98
CA LEU A 28 -3.79 -3.43 0.38
C LEU A 28 -2.88 -4.27 1.30
N GLN A 29 -1.86 -3.67 1.90
CA GLN A 29 -0.98 -4.41 2.81
C GLN A 29 -1.71 -4.93 4.05
N GLN A 30 -2.63 -4.12 4.59
CA GLN A 30 -3.45 -4.56 5.72
C GLN A 30 -4.27 -5.80 5.34
N ALA A 31 -4.92 -5.78 4.17
CA ALA A 31 -5.72 -6.92 3.69
C ALA A 31 -4.87 -8.17 3.42
N MET A 32 -3.60 -8.03 3.03
CA MET A 32 -2.68 -9.16 2.83
C MET A 32 -2.30 -9.89 4.13
N GLY A 33 -2.47 -9.25 5.30
CA GLY A 33 -2.15 -9.84 6.60
C GLY A 33 -3.28 -10.64 7.25
N GLU A 34 -4.49 -10.62 6.67
CA GLU A 34 -5.70 -11.16 7.32
C GLU A 34 -6.14 -12.51 6.74
N ASP A 35 -6.57 -12.55 5.47
CA ASP A 35 -7.23 -13.72 4.87
C ASP A 35 -6.91 -13.82 3.35
N PRO A 36 -6.40 -14.96 2.85
CA PRO A 36 -6.13 -15.19 1.43
C PRO A 36 -7.29 -14.88 0.47
N GLU A 37 -8.55 -15.13 0.86
CA GLU A 37 -9.70 -14.84 0.01
C GLU A 37 -9.97 -13.33 -0.09
N GLN A 38 -9.66 -12.58 0.96
CA GLN A 38 -9.79 -11.12 0.97
C GLN A 38 -8.68 -10.44 0.17
N VAL A 39 -7.52 -11.09 0.01
CA VAL A 39 -6.40 -10.55 -0.78
C VAL A 39 -6.78 -10.31 -2.24
N VAL A 40 -7.54 -11.22 -2.86
CA VAL A 40 -7.94 -11.06 -4.28
C VAL A 40 -8.88 -9.87 -4.46
N THR A 41 -9.84 -9.70 -3.56
CA THR A 41 -10.76 -8.57 -3.56
C THR A 41 -10.00 -7.27 -3.32
N ALA A 42 -9.09 -7.24 -2.34
CA ALA A 42 -8.26 -6.08 -2.03
C ALA A 42 -7.33 -5.69 -3.18
N LEU A 43 -6.70 -6.67 -3.84
CA LEU A 43 -5.86 -6.45 -5.03
C LEU A 43 -6.66 -5.86 -6.18
N THR A 44 -7.84 -6.41 -6.46
CA THR A 44 -8.72 -5.94 -7.54
C THR A 44 -9.18 -4.50 -7.29
N GLU A 45 -9.58 -4.20 -6.06
CA GLU A 45 -10.01 -2.87 -5.64
C GLU A 45 -8.84 -1.86 -5.70
N ALA A 46 -7.66 -2.25 -5.20
CA ALA A 46 -6.45 -1.43 -5.28
C ALA A 46 -6.06 -1.14 -6.74
N HIS A 47 -6.09 -2.15 -7.60
CA HIS A 47 -5.81 -1.98 -9.03
C HIS A 47 -6.77 -0.98 -9.68
N ARG A 48 -8.08 -1.09 -9.41
CA ARG A 48 -9.09 -0.17 -9.96
C ARG A 48 -8.84 1.27 -9.52
N ARG A 49 -8.51 1.48 -8.23
CA ARG A 49 -8.25 2.82 -7.67
C ARG A 49 -6.97 3.43 -8.23
N LEU A 50 -5.90 2.64 -8.38
CA LEU A 50 -4.65 3.09 -9.00
C LEU A 50 -4.85 3.44 -10.48
N GLN A 51 -5.60 2.62 -11.23
CA GLN A 51 -5.94 2.93 -12.63
C GLN A 51 -6.76 4.21 -12.76
N ALA A 52 -7.74 4.41 -11.88
CA ALA A 52 -8.50 5.65 -11.84
C ALA A 52 -7.60 6.86 -11.58
N ARG A 53 -6.64 6.75 -10.66
CA ARG A 53 -5.66 7.80 -10.34
C ARG A 53 -4.71 8.10 -11.50
N LEU A 54 -4.29 7.09 -12.25
CA LEU A 54 -3.47 7.28 -13.46
C LEU A 54 -4.26 7.93 -14.60
N SER A 55 -5.54 7.61 -14.71
CA SER A 55 -6.42 8.15 -15.75
C SER A 55 -6.88 9.58 -15.44
N ASP A 56 -7.08 9.89 -14.16
CA ASP A 56 -7.39 11.22 -13.65
C ASP A 56 -6.60 11.47 -12.34
N PRO A 57 -5.41 12.10 -12.43
CA PRO A 57 -4.56 12.35 -11.29
C PRO A 57 -5.08 13.46 -10.37
N GLY A 58 -6.29 14.00 -10.61
CA GLY A 58 -6.88 15.08 -9.81
C GLY A 58 -5.93 16.27 -9.60
N PRO A 59 -6.26 17.18 -8.67
CA PRO A 59 -5.34 18.26 -8.30
C PRO A 59 -4.18 17.71 -7.48
N THR A 60 -2.94 18.01 -7.88
CA THR A 60 -1.76 17.79 -7.04
C THR A 60 -1.86 18.74 -5.83
N PRO A 61 -1.91 18.24 -4.58
CA PRO A 61 -1.97 19.12 -3.42
C PRO A 61 -0.71 20.02 -3.38
N PRO A 62 -0.85 21.29 -2.97
CA PRO A 62 0.31 22.17 -2.81
C PRO A 62 1.24 21.57 -1.74
N GLN A 63 2.54 21.54 -2.06
CA GLN A 63 3.60 21.10 -1.15
C GLN A 63 3.79 22.06 0.03
#